data_AF-A0A286TYU0-F1
#
_entry.id   AF-A0A286TYU0-F1
#
_cell.length_a   1.000
_cell.length_b   1.000
_cell.length_c   1.000
_cell.angle_alpha   90.00
_cell.angle_beta   90.00
_cell.angle_gamma   90.00
#
_symmetry.space_group_name_H-M   'P 1'
#
loop_
_entity.id
_entity.type
_entity.pdbx_description
1 polymer ?
#
loop_
_entity_poly.entity_id
_entity_poly.type
_entity_poly.pdbx_seq_one_letter_code
_entity_poly.pdbx_strand_id
1 'polypeptide(L)'
;MNSKDVTIITIVGKQNAGKTTLLGDLIPKLKEHGYTVGTLKYNIRKFDIDHDGKDTYKYYHSGADSVALSSQNKVAVIKKTARPLTLHEIIDTHLNDVSIVLVEGYREGDYPRIRITDSLEVESDNELLLIKENPETGRFSEKDINRALDFIKNILKK
;
A
#
# COMPACT_ATOMS: atom_id res chain seq x y z
N MET A 1 15.18 2.02 -9.16
CA MET A 1 15.29 2.87 -7.95
C MET A 1 15.51 1.95 -6.76
N ASN A 2 16.03 2.39 -5.63
CA ASN A 2 15.95 1.61 -4.39
C ASN A 2 15.01 2.31 -3.40
N SER A 3 14.70 1.70 -2.27
CA SER A 3 13.78 2.24 -1.26
C SER A 3 14.21 3.58 -0.67
N LYS A 4 15.45 4.05 -0.89
CA LYS A 4 15.87 5.42 -0.55
C LYS A 4 15.38 6.46 -1.56
N ASP A 5 15.10 6.05 -2.79
CA ASP A 5 14.58 6.91 -3.85
C ASP A 5 13.06 6.82 -3.97
N VAL A 6 12.43 5.89 -3.24
CA VAL A 6 10.98 5.68 -3.20
C VAL A 6 10.41 6.37 -1.97
N THR A 7 9.40 7.22 -2.16
CA THR A 7 8.67 7.80 -1.03
C THR A 7 7.69 6.76 -0.46
N ILE A 8 7.80 6.48 0.84
CA ILE A 8 6.95 5.51 1.53
C ILE A 8 5.94 6.27 2.39
N ILE A 9 4.65 6.03 2.14
CA ILE A 9 3.55 6.60 2.94
C ILE A 9 2.73 5.48 3.54
N THR A 10 2.52 5.48 4.86
CA THR A 10 1.71 4.46 5.53
C THR A 10 0.26 4.92 5.69
N ILE A 11 -0.68 4.02 5.44
CA ILE A 11 -2.11 4.23 5.62
C ILE A 11 -2.57 3.36 6.77
N VAL A 12 -2.86 3.99 7.91
CA VAL A 12 -3.14 3.30 9.17
C VAL A 12 -4.55 3.60 9.68
N GLY A 13 -5.09 2.69 10.48
CA GLY A 13 -6.44 2.79 11.04
C GLY A 13 -6.89 1.45 11.60
N LYS A 14 -8.08 1.42 12.21
CA LYS A 14 -8.73 0.17 12.63
C LYS A 14 -9.06 -0.73 11.42
N GLN A 15 -9.39 -2.00 11.67
CA GLN A 15 -9.99 -2.84 10.63
C GLN A 15 -11.29 -2.19 10.14
N ASN A 16 -11.57 -2.28 8.84
CA ASN A 16 -12.74 -1.64 8.20
C ASN A 16 -12.82 -0.11 8.36
N ALA A 17 -11.70 0.55 8.68
CA ALA A 17 -11.65 2.01 8.76
C ALA A 17 -11.76 2.71 7.39
N GLY A 18 -11.84 2.00 6.26
CA GLY A 18 -11.88 2.63 4.93
C GLY A 18 -10.51 2.83 4.27
N LYS A 19 -9.43 2.22 4.79
CA LYS A 19 -8.07 2.31 4.21
C LYS A 19 -8.03 1.92 2.73
N THR A 20 -8.67 0.81 2.37
CA THR A 20 -8.71 0.34 0.98
C THR A 20 -9.52 1.28 0.09
N THR A 21 -10.59 1.88 0.60
CA THR A 21 -11.36 2.92 -0.11
C THR A 21 -10.50 4.14 -0.36
N LEU A 22 -9.84 4.68 0.67
CA LEU A 22 -8.94 5.82 0.56
C LEU A 22 -7.81 5.57 -0.47
N LEU A 23 -7.21 4.38 -0.45
CA LEU A 23 -6.19 3.99 -1.43
C LEU A 23 -6.78 3.96 -2.86
N GLY A 24 -7.98 3.41 -3.03
CA GLY A 24 -8.69 3.39 -4.30
C GLY A 24 -8.94 4.78 -4.88
N ASP A 25 -9.19 5.78 -4.02
CA ASP A 25 -9.41 7.17 -4.42
C ASP A 25 -8.09 7.94 -4.65
N LEU A 26 -7.05 7.66 -3.86
CA LEU A 26 -5.76 8.35 -3.96
C LEU A 26 -4.91 7.89 -5.15
N ILE A 27 -4.93 6.60 -5.48
CA ILE A 27 -4.09 6.05 -6.55
C ILE A 27 -4.36 6.75 -7.89
N PRO A 28 -5.61 6.87 -8.38
CA PRO A 28 -5.91 7.59 -9.62
C PRO A 28 -5.43 9.04 -9.59
N LYS A 29 -5.69 9.77 -8.50
CA LYS A 29 -5.25 11.17 -8.34
C LYS A 29 -3.73 11.30 -8.39
N LEU A 30 -2.98 10.41 -7.76
CA LEU A 30 -1.51 10.42 -7.84
C LEU A 30 -1.03 10.12 -9.27
N LYS A 31 -1.68 9.18 -9.96
CA LYS A 31 -1.39 8.87 -11.38
C LYS A 31 -1.67 10.06 -12.30
N GLU A 32 -2.76 10.79 -12.09
CA GLU A 32 -3.11 12.02 -12.82
C GLU A 32 -2.05 13.12 -12.66
N HIS A 33 -1.33 13.12 -11.53
CA HIS A 33 -0.24 14.05 -11.25
C HIS A 33 1.15 13.53 -11.70
N GLY A 34 1.20 12.45 -12.48
CA GLY A 34 2.43 11.96 -13.11
C GLY A 34 3.27 11.02 -12.26
N TYR A 35 2.82 10.62 -11.07
CA TYR A 35 3.57 9.68 -10.23
C TYR A 35 3.42 8.22 -10.72
N THR A 36 4.45 7.40 -10.50
CA THR A 36 4.37 5.95 -10.57
C THR A 36 4.09 5.42 -9.17
N VAL A 37 3.03 4.63 -9.01
CA VAL A 37 2.48 4.28 -7.69
C VAL A 37 2.53 2.79 -7.49
N GLY A 38 3.22 2.34 -6.45
CA GLY A 38 3.14 0.99 -5.92
C GLY A 38 2.26 0.93 -4.68
N THR A 39 1.74 -0.25 -4.37
CA THR A 39 1.00 -0.50 -3.14
C THR A 39 1.54 -1.73 -2.44
N LEU A 40 1.53 -1.70 -1.11
CA LEU A 40 1.90 -2.85 -0.30
C LEU A 40 0.91 -2.99 0.85
N LYS A 41 0.29 -4.16 0.99
CA LYS A 41 -0.49 -4.49 2.18
C LYS A 41 0.36 -5.34 3.11
N TYR A 42 0.74 -4.77 4.26
CA TYR A 42 1.78 -5.36 5.11
C TYR A 42 1.22 -6.25 6.23
N ASN A 43 1.96 -7.31 6.58
CA ASN A 43 1.70 -8.24 7.69
C ASN A 43 0.29 -8.86 7.71
N ILE A 44 -0.16 -9.35 6.56
CA ILE A 44 -1.39 -10.15 6.46
C ILE A 44 -1.07 -11.56 6.98
N ARG A 45 -1.85 -12.06 7.96
CA ARG A 45 -1.56 -13.35 8.63
C ARG A 45 -1.58 -14.55 7.67
N LYS A 46 -2.56 -14.60 6.77
CA LYS A 46 -2.68 -15.59 5.70
C LYS A 46 -3.44 -14.95 4.54
N PHE A 47 -3.00 -15.20 3.33
CA PHE A 47 -3.70 -14.80 2.11
C PHE A 47 -3.38 -15.80 1.01
N ASP A 48 -4.35 -16.03 0.14
CA ASP A 48 -4.17 -16.80 -1.10
C ASP A 48 -4.41 -15.85 -2.28
N ILE A 49 -3.46 -15.80 -3.19
CA ILE A 49 -3.51 -14.99 -4.43
C ILE A 49 -3.71 -15.83 -5.69
N ASP A 50 -3.71 -17.16 -5.53
CA ASP A 50 -3.96 -18.14 -6.57
C ASP A 50 -4.98 -19.17 -6.06
N HIS A 51 -5.58 -19.94 -6.96
CA HIS A 51 -6.69 -20.83 -6.63
C HIS A 51 -6.50 -22.23 -7.20
N ASP A 52 -7.10 -23.22 -6.53
CA ASP A 52 -7.06 -24.61 -6.98
C ASP A 52 -7.62 -24.77 -8.40
N GLY A 53 -7.03 -25.69 -9.16
CA GLY A 53 -7.30 -25.91 -10.57
C GLY A 53 -6.42 -25.10 -11.53
N LYS A 54 -5.65 -24.10 -11.06
CA LYS A 54 -4.62 -23.43 -11.87
C LYS A 54 -3.29 -24.16 -11.81
N ASP A 55 -2.53 -24.15 -12.90
CA ASP A 55 -1.23 -24.80 -12.97
C ASP A 55 -0.23 -24.20 -11.98
N THR A 56 -0.27 -22.88 -11.77
CA THR A 56 0.62 -22.19 -10.85
C THR A 56 0.33 -22.45 -9.39
N TYR A 57 -0.94 -22.69 -9.05
CA TYR A 57 -1.33 -23.20 -7.76
C TYR A 57 -0.71 -24.59 -7.55
N LYS A 58 -0.86 -25.49 -8.52
CA LYS A 58 -0.26 -26.83 -8.46
C LYS A 58 1.27 -26.75 -8.31
N TYR A 59 1.95 -25.88 -9.05
CA TYR A 59 3.41 -25.74 -8.97
C TYR A 59 3.88 -25.31 -7.58
N TYR A 60 3.23 -24.29 -7.01
CA TYR A 60 3.57 -23.79 -5.68
C TYR A 60 3.36 -24.86 -4.60
N HIS A 61 2.19 -25.51 -4.62
CA HIS A 61 1.84 -26.56 -3.66
C HIS A 61 2.63 -27.87 -3.85
N SER A 62 3.15 -28.12 -5.06
CA SER A 62 4.04 -29.26 -5.34
C SER A 62 5.48 -29.04 -4.87
N GLY A 63 5.81 -27.83 -4.38
CA GLY A 63 7.09 -27.58 -3.72
C GLY A 63 7.92 -26.46 -4.33
N ALA A 64 7.53 -25.85 -5.45
CA ALA A 64 8.30 -24.75 -6.04
C ALA A 64 8.52 -23.60 -5.05
N ASP A 65 9.77 -23.14 -4.90
CA ASP A 65 10.11 -22.01 -4.01
C ASP A 65 9.72 -20.66 -4.61
N SER A 66 9.63 -20.59 -5.94
CA SER A 66 9.19 -19.41 -6.68
C SER A 66 8.41 -19.84 -7.90
N VAL A 67 7.26 -19.20 -8.12
CA VAL A 67 6.39 -19.40 -9.27
C VAL A 67 6.15 -18.03 -9.91
N ALA A 68 6.36 -17.93 -11.22
CA ALA A 68 6.11 -16.72 -11.99
C ALA A 68 5.11 -17.02 -13.12
N LEU A 69 4.20 -16.08 -13.35
CA LEU A 69 3.32 -16.05 -14.51
C LEU A 69 3.54 -14.74 -15.24
N SER A 70 3.58 -14.80 -16.57
CA SER A 70 3.73 -13.63 -17.41
C SER A 70 2.70 -13.65 -18.54
N SER A 71 2.16 -12.48 -18.85
CA SER A 71 1.42 -12.20 -20.07
C SER A 71 2.13 -11.09 -20.86
N GLN A 72 1.50 -10.59 -21.92
CA GLN A 72 2.03 -9.49 -22.73
C GLN A 72 2.27 -8.19 -21.92
N ASN A 73 1.50 -7.95 -20.86
CA ASN A 73 1.49 -6.68 -20.13
C ASN A 73 1.42 -6.82 -18.60
N LYS A 74 1.58 -8.03 -18.06
CA LYS A 74 1.49 -8.27 -16.62
C LYS A 74 2.37 -9.44 -16.19
N VAL A 75 2.97 -9.29 -15.02
CA VAL A 75 3.66 -10.38 -14.32
C VAL A 75 3.06 -10.56 -12.93
N ALA A 76 3.02 -11.79 -12.45
CA ALA A 76 2.74 -12.13 -11.06
C ALA A 76 3.81 -13.11 -10.57
N VAL A 77 4.27 -12.93 -9.32
CA VAL A 77 5.29 -13.79 -8.72
C VAL A 77 4.85 -14.19 -7.32
N ILE A 78 4.89 -15.49 -7.04
CA ILE A 78 4.61 -16.08 -5.73
C ILE A 78 5.92 -16.70 -5.23
N LYS A 79 6.36 -16.32 -4.02
CA LYS A 79 7.61 -16.82 -3.45
C LYS A 79 7.40 -17.31 -2.02
N LYS A 80 8.03 -18.44 -1.70
CA LYS A 80 8.25 -18.81 -0.31
C LYS A 80 9.30 -17.88 0.29
N THR A 81 9.12 -17.54 1.56
CA THR A 81 10.09 -16.73 2.31
C THR A 81 10.52 -17.53 3.54
N ALA A 82 11.83 -17.58 3.81
CA ALA A 82 12.37 -18.29 4.97
C ALA A 82 12.04 -17.58 6.29
N ARG A 83 11.79 -16.25 6.21
CA ARG A 83 11.31 -15.39 7.28
C ARG A 83 10.43 -14.29 6.69
N PRO A 84 9.61 -13.61 7.51
CA PRO A 84 8.98 -12.36 7.08
C PRO A 84 10.00 -11.38 6.51
N LEU A 85 9.71 -10.82 5.34
CA LEU A 85 10.51 -9.78 4.73
C LEU A 85 10.20 -8.43 5.39
N THR A 86 11.24 -7.61 5.54
CA THR A 86 11.08 -6.22 5.98
C THR A 86 10.44 -5.38 4.87
N LEU A 87 9.89 -4.23 5.24
CA LEU A 87 9.31 -3.28 4.30
C LEU A 87 10.30 -2.89 3.18
N HIS A 88 11.53 -2.58 3.55
CA HIS A 88 12.59 -2.19 2.61
C HIS A 88 12.96 -3.33 1.65
N GLU A 89 13.12 -4.57 2.14
CA GLU A 89 13.43 -5.71 1.29
C GLU A 89 12.36 -5.95 0.21
N ILE A 90 11.08 -5.78 0.57
CA ILE A 90 9.98 -5.91 -0.37
C ILE A 90 10.05 -4.78 -1.41
N ILE A 91 10.24 -3.54 -0.99
CA ILE A 91 10.27 -2.38 -1.89
C ILE A 91 11.48 -2.45 -2.83
N ASP A 92 12.67 -2.68 -2.29
CA ASP A 92 13.93 -2.77 -3.05
C ASP A 92 13.89 -3.84 -4.14
N THR A 93 13.17 -4.94 -3.89
CA THR A 93 13.14 -6.10 -4.79
C THR A 93 11.93 -6.08 -5.73
N HIS A 94 10.78 -5.59 -5.27
CA HIS A 94 9.49 -5.81 -5.94
C HIS A 94 8.73 -4.55 -6.32
N LEU A 95 9.05 -3.40 -5.74
CA LEU A 95 8.38 -2.11 -5.99
C LEU A 95 9.42 -1.01 -6.25
N ASN A 96 10.46 -1.36 -6.98
CA ASN A 96 11.64 -0.52 -7.18
C ASN A 96 11.60 0.28 -8.49
N ASP A 97 10.46 0.21 -9.17
CA ASP A 97 10.09 0.81 -10.45
C ASP A 97 9.04 1.93 -10.29
N VAL A 98 8.68 2.27 -9.05
CA VAL A 98 7.70 3.30 -8.71
C VAL A 98 8.33 4.43 -7.89
N SER A 99 7.77 5.64 -7.97
CA SER A 99 8.25 6.81 -7.23
C SER A 99 7.67 6.89 -5.81
N ILE A 100 6.49 6.30 -5.61
CA ILE A 100 5.80 6.28 -4.31
C ILE A 100 5.22 4.89 -4.04
N VAL A 101 5.35 4.43 -2.80
CA VAL A 101 4.69 3.21 -2.30
C VAL A 101 3.73 3.58 -1.18
N LEU A 102 2.45 3.27 -1.39
CA LEU A 102 1.40 3.40 -0.38
C LEU A 102 1.26 2.08 0.37
N VAL A 103 1.54 2.10 1.68
CA VAL A 103 1.55 0.92 2.53
C VAL A 103 0.24 0.85 3.31
N GLU A 104 -0.63 -0.12 3.03
CA GLU A 104 -1.80 -0.39 3.87
C GLU A 104 -1.34 -1.14 5.14
N GLY A 105 -1.43 -0.48 6.29
CA GLY A 105 -0.93 -0.98 7.57
C GLY A 105 0.41 -0.37 7.96
N TYR A 106 1.23 -1.14 8.68
CA TYR A 106 2.57 -0.74 9.18
C TYR A 106 2.54 0.49 10.11
N ARG A 107 2.41 0.24 11.42
CA ARG A 107 2.31 1.31 12.45
C ARG A 107 3.67 1.70 13.05
N GLU A 108 4.68 0.88 12.83
CA GLU A 108 6.03 1.02 13.36
C GLU A 108 6.85 1.96 12.46
N GLY A 109 7.97 2.46 12.98
CA GLY A 109 8.88 3.36 12.25
C GLY A 109 8.36 4.81 12.12
N ASP A 110 9.24 5.68 11.62
CA ASP A 110 8.97 7.11 11.43
C ASP A 110 8.69 7.44 9.96
N TYR A 111 7.65 6.80 9.42
CA TYR A 111 7.16 7.09 8.07
C TYR A 111 6.03 8.11 8.12
N PRO A 112 5.97 9.02 7.12
CA PRO A 112 4.80 9.85 6.94
C PRO A 112 3.55 9.00 6.79
N ARG A 113 2.51 9.37 7.53
CA ARG A 113 1.33 8.53 7.68
C ARG A 113 0.03 9.30 7.49
N ILE A 114 -0.93 8.63 6.87
CA ILE A 114 -2.33 9.06 6.87
C ILE A 114 -3.08 8.10 7.78
N ARG A 115 -3.58 8.61 8.90
CA ARG A 115 -4.31 7.83 9.90
C ARG A 115 -5.79 8.12 9.83
N ILE A 116 -6.57 7.06 9.60
CA ILE A 116 -8.02 7.12 9.67
C ILE A 116 -8.46 6.83 11.10
N THR A 117 -9.14 7.78 11.72
CA THR A 117 -9.58 7.73 13.11
C THR A 117 -11.03 8.19 13.27
N ASP A 118 -11.65 7.80 14.38
CA ASP A 118 -13.01 8.21 14.75
C ASP A 118 -12.98 9.35 15.80
N SER A 119 -11.80 9.68 16.33
CA SER A 119 -11.57 10.69 17.35
C SER A 119 -10.80 11.88 16.80
N LEU A 120 -11.18 13.08 17.25
CA LEU A 120 -10.37 14.27 17.05
C LEU A 120 -9.11 14.15 17.90
N GLU A 121 -7.97 14.14 17.23
CA GLU A 121 -6.64 14.09 17.82
C GLU A 121 -5.77 15.17 17.17
N VAL A 122 -4.61 15.44 17.75
CA VAL A 122 -3.69 16.46 17.23
C VAL A 122 -2.87 15.85 16.11
N GLU A 123 -2.93 16.46 14.92
CA GLU A 123 -2.05 16.13 13.79
C GLU A 123 -0.60 16.50 14.12
N SER A 124 0.34 15.75 13.57
CA SER A 124 1.78 16.10 13.64
C SER A 124 2.30 16.34 12.23
N ASP A 125 3.49 16.93 12.10
CA ASP A 125 4.07 17.23 10.78
C ASP A 125 4.26 16.00 9.89
N ASN A 126 4.36 14.80 10.49
CA ASN A 126 4.52 13.52 9.81
C ASN A 126 3.22 12.66 9.80
N GLU A 127 2.10 13.18 10.32
CA GLU A 127 0.83 12.46 10.40
C GLU A 127 -0.38 13.34 10.04
N LEU A 128 -1.08 12.97 8.97
CA LEU A 128 -2.39 13.52 8.62
C LEU A 128 -3.52 12.66 9.23
N LEU A 129 -4.51 13.30 9.83
CA LEU A 129 -5.69 12.63 10.35
C LEU A 129 -6.89 12.82 9.41
N LEU A 130 -7.51 11.70 9.04
CA LEU A 130 -8.75 11.71 8.27
C LEU A 130 -9.87 11.08 9.08
N ILE A 131 -11.03 11.72 9.04
CA ILE A 131 -12.28 11.21 9.60
C ILE A 131 -13.20 10.89 8.42
N LYS A 132 -13.83 9.72 8.46
CA LYS A 132 -14.78 9.31 7.42
C LYS A 132 -16.02 10.21 7.45
N GLU A 133 -16.51 10.58 6.28
CA GLU A 133 -17.82 11.24 6.16
C GLU A 133 -18.94 10.23 6.43
N ASN A 134 -18.81 9.01 5.88
CA ASN A 134 -19.76 7.93 6.11
C ASN A 134 -19.04 6.69 6.67
N PRO A 135 -19.23 6.39 7.97
CA PRO A 135 -18.59 5.25 8.62
C PRO A 135 -18.93 3.88 8.02
N GLU A 136 -20.14 3.70 7.47
CA GLU A 136 -20.65 2.44 6.92
C GLU A 136 -20.02 2.12 5.57
N THR A 137 -19.90 3.12 4.70
CA THR A 137 -19.35 2.93 3.35
C THR A 137 -17.83 3.12 3.29
N GLY A 138 -17.23 3.70 4.34
CA GLY A 138 -15.81 4.01 4.36
C GLY A 138 -15.41 5.16 3.43
N ARG A 139 -16.38 5.95 2.93
CA ARG A 139 -16.14 7.04 1.98
C ARG A 139 -15.63 8.30 2.68
N PHE A 140 -14.72 8.97 1.99
CA PHE A 140 -14.15 10.27 2.37
C PHE A 140 -14.73 11.36 1.47
N SER A 141 -14.82 12.58 2.01
CA SER A 141 -15.21 13.73 1.22
C SER A 141 -14.10 14.08 0.21
N GLU A 142 -14.44 14.74 -0.89
CA GLU A 142 -13.43 15.21 -1.85
C GLU A 142 -12.39 16.13 -1.20
N LYS A 143 -12.82 16.94 -0.23
CA LYS A 143 -11.95 17.79 0.58
C LYS A 143 -10.89 16.96 1.33
N ASP A 144 -11.28 15.85 1.92
CA ASP A 144 -10.36 14.97 2.66
C ASP A 144 -9.38 14.25 1.72
N ILE A 145 -9.87 13.79 0.56
CA ILE A 145 -9.01 13.19 -0.46
C ILE A 145 -7.96 14.21 -0.96
N ASN A 146 -8.38 15.46 -1.19
CA ASN A 146 -7.46 16.51 -1.61
C ASN A 146 -6.46 16.88 -0.50
N ARG A 147 -6.87 16.92 0.78
CA ARG A 147 -5.95 17.08 1.92
C ARG A 147 -4.90 15.97 1.96
N ALA A 148 -5.30 14.73 1.74
CA ALA A 148 -4.38 13.60 1.67
C ALA A 148 -3.41 13.69 0.50
N LEU A 149 -3.89 14.08 -0.68
CA LEU A 149 -3.05 14.31 -1.85
C LEU A 149 -2.02 15.43 -1.60
N ASP A 150 -2.44 16.54 -0.99
CA ASP A 150 -1.57 17.68 -0.69
C ASP A 150 -0.53 17.33 0.37
N PHE A 151 -0.90 16.57 1.39
CA PHE A 151 0.04 16.01 2.37
C PHE A 151 1.14 15.19 1.69
N ILE A 152 0.75 14.25 0.81
CA ILE A 152 1.70 13.42 0.04
C ILE A 152 2.60 14.29 -0.84
N LYS A 153 2.03 15.26 -1.56
CA LYS A 153 2.80 16.19 -2.41
C LYS A 153 3.80 17.03 -1.61
N ASN A 154 3.45 17.44 -0.40
CA ASN A 154 4.35 18.23 0.44
C ASN A 154 5.54 17.39 0.93
N ILE A 155 5.35 16.10 1.16
CA ILE A 155 6.44 15.17 1.46
C ILE A 155 7.34 14.99 0.25
N LEU A 156 6.76 14.82 -0.95
CA LEU A 156 7.51 14.62 -2.20
C LEU A 156 8.34 15.85 -2.64
N LYS A 157 8.09 17.03 -2.07
CA LYS A 157 8.83 18.27 -2.35
C LYS A 157 10.02 18.52 -1.42
N LYS A 158 10.11 17.79 -0.31
CA LYS A 158 11.22 17.88 0.65
C LYS A 158 12.36 16.96 0.22
#